data_AF-A0A7H1RL84-F1
#
_entry.id   AF-A0A7H1RL84-F1
#
_cell.length_a   1.000
_cell.length_b   1.000
_cell.length_c   1.000
_cell.angle_alpha   90.00
_cell.angle_beta   90.00
_cell.angle_gamma   90.00
#
_symmetry.space_group_name_H-M   'P 1'
#
loop_
_entity.id
_entity.type
_entity.pdbx_description
1 polymer ?
#
loop_
_entity_poly.entity_id
_entity_poly.type
_entity_poly.pdbx_seq_one_letter_code
_entity_poly.pdbx_strand_id
1 'polypeptide(L)'
;MHKTKHFQKRMSQRGISRDMVDLVLSYGQPEGDKVILSRKASARLMEAARTLAKILDKGGLVVVASGEAQLTTYNYQGRGH
;
A
#
# COMPACT_ATOMS: atom_id res chain seq x y z
N MET A 1 -16.70 -3.59 7.95
CA MET A 1 -17.78 -4.02 7.03
C MET A 1 -18.15 -5.47 7.30
N HIS A 2 -19.43 -5.81 7.26
CA HIS A 2 -19.90 -7.20 7.41
C HIS A 2 -19.71 -7.98 6.10
N LYS A 3 -19.13 -9.19 6.16
CA LYS A 3 -18.91 -10.05 4.98
C LYS A 3 -20.04 -11.05 4.85
N THR A 4 -20.82 -10.97 3.78
CA THR A 4 -21.92 -11.92 3.53
C THR A 4 -21.40 -13.29 3.10
N LYS A 5 -22.21 -14.35 3.30
CA LYS A 5 -21.91 -15.71 2.79
C LYS A 5 -21.66 -15.72 1.29
N HIS A 6 -22.42 -14.92 0.53
CA HIS A 6 -22.24 -14.82 -0.92
C HIS A 6 -20.87 -14.24 -1.27
N PHE A 7 -20.44 -13.17 -0.60
CA PHE A 7 -19.12 -12.57 -0.81
C PHE A 7 -17.99 -13.57 -0.55
N GLN A 8 -18.03 -14.27 0.58
CA GLN A 8 -17.03 -15.29 0.94
C GLN A 8 -17.00 -16.45 -0.08
N LYS A 9 -18.17 -16.96 -0.48
CA LYS A 9 -18.27 -18.01 -1.51
C LYS A 9 -17.67 -17.54 -2.85
N ARG A 10 -17.96 -16.32 -3.28
CA ARG A 10 -17.41 -15.74 -4.52
C ARG A 10 -15.90 -15.53 -4.45
N MET A 11 -15.35 -15.17 -3.29
CA MET A 11 -13.91 -15.07 -3.09
C MET A 11 -13.24 -16.43 -3.34
N SER A 12 -13.70 -17.48 -2.66
CA SER A 12 -13.15 -18.83 -2.80
C SER A 12 -13.27 -19.35 -4.24
N GLN A 13 -14.42 -19.16 -4.89
CA GLN A 13 -14.66 -19.59 -6.28
C GLN A 13 -13.76 -18.87 -7.31
N ARG A 14 -13.24 -17.69 -6.99
CA ARG A 14 -12.43 -16.87 -7.91
C ARG A 14 -10.96 -16.80 -7.49
N GLY A 15 -10.55 -17.56 -6.48
CA GLY A 15 -9.17 -17.50 -5.96
C GLY A 15 -8.79 -16.13 -5.39
N ILE A 16 -9.76 -15.37 -4.87
CA ILE A 16 -9.51 -14.04 -4.31
C ILE A 16 -9.25 -14.20 -2.81
N SER A 17 -8.03 -13.86 -2.37
CA SER A 17 -7.65 -13.91 -0.96
C SER A 17 -8.19 -12.71 -0.18
N ARG A 18 -8.13 -12.81 1.15
CA ARG A 18 -8.43 -11.67 2.03
C ARG A 18 -7.48 -10.51 1.78
N ASP A 19 -6.19 -10.79 1.65
CA ASP A 19 -5.17 -9.75 1.44
C ASP A 19 -5.39 -9.00 0.11
N MET A 20 -5.84 -9.70 -0.94
CA MET A 20 -6.23 -9.04 -2.19
C MET A 20 -7.39 -8.05 -1.98
N VAL A 21 -8.41 -8.42 -1.22
CA VAL A 21 -9.52 -7.52 -0.89
C VAL A 21 -9.05 -6.35 -0.06
N ASP A 22 -8.21 -6.60 0.95
CA ASP A 22 -7.71 -5.57 1.85
C ASP A 22 -6.82 -4.55 1.08
N LEU A 23 -6.05 -4.99 0.08
CA LEU A 23 -5.31 -4.10 -0.84
C LEU A 23 -6.25 -3.25 -1.71
N VAL A 24 -7.31 -3.85 -2.26
CA VAL A 24 -8.32 -3.09 -3.04
C VAL A 24 -8.99 -2.04 -2.18
N LEU A 25 -9.35 -2.37 -0.93
CA LEU A 25 -9.98 -1.42 0.00
C LEU A 25 -9.03 -0.30 0.46
N SER A 26 -7.72 -0.57 0.54
CA SER A 26 -6.73 0.41 1.03
C SER A 26 -6.25 1.37 -0.07
N TYR A 27 -6.12 0.89 -1.32
CA TYR A 27 -5.48 1.64 -2.40
C TYR A 27 -6.35 1.82 -3.64
N GLY A 28 -7.51 1.17 -3.70
CA GLY A 28 -8.46 1.32 -4.80
C GLY A 28 -9.14 2.68 -4.81
N GLN A 29 -9.71 3.04 -5.95
CA GLN A 29 -10.48 4.27 -6.11
C GLN A 29 -11.98 3.97 -5.98
N PRO A 30 -12.75 4.77 -5.23
CA PRO A 30 -14.19 4.63 -5.19
C PRO A 30 -14.82 5.06 -6.52
N GLU A 31 -15.73 4.25 -7.04
CA GLU A 31 -16.53 4.54 -8.24
C GLU A 31 -17.98 4.10 -7.97
N GLY A 32 -18.82 5.04 -7.55
CA GLY A 32 -20.19 4.76 -7.12
C GLY A 32 -20.23 3.82 -5.90
N ASP A 33 -20.81 2.64 -6.09
CA ASP A 33 -20.94 1.58 -5.07
C ASP A 33 -19.74 0.61 -5.03
N LYS A 34 -18.69 0.86 -5.83
CA LYS A 34 -17.53 -0.02 -5.99
C LYS A 34 -16.26 0.65 -5.50
N VAL A 35 -15.28 -0.20 -5.17
CA VAL A 35 -13.88 0.19 -5.00
C VAL A 35 -13.05 -0.61 -6.01
N ILE A 36 -12.30 0.09 -6.86
CA ILE A 36 -11.60 -0.51 -7.99
C ILE A 36 -10.10 -0.25 -7.86
N LEU A 37 -9.31 -1.33 -7.85
CA LEU A 37 -7.87 -1.26 -8.03
C LEU A 37 -7.53 -1.79 -9.44
N SER A 38 -7.36 -0.88 -10.38
CA SER A 38 -7.10 -1.20 -11.78
C SER A 38 -5.70 -1.78 -11.99
N ARG A 39 -5.46 -2.49 -13.10
CA ARG A 39 -4.14 -3.00 -13.49
C ARG A 39 -3.05 -1.91 -13.47
N LYS A 40 -3.36 -0.71 -13.96
CA LYS A 40 -2.44 0.42 -13.99
C LYS A 40 -2.08 0.90 -12.58
N ALA A 41 -3.06 0.97 -11.68
CA ALA A 41 -2.83 1.33 -10.28
C ALA A 41 -2.01 0.25 -9.55
N SER A 42 -2.35 -1.04 -9.74
CA SER A 42 -1.58 -2.15 -9.17
C SER A 42 -0.12 -2.15 -9.63
N ALA A 43 0.15 -1.87 -10.90
CA ALA A 43 1.52 -1.78 -11.42
C ALA A 43 2.32 -0.66 -10.72
N ARG A 44 1.71 0.51 -10.50
CA ARG A 44 2.34 1.61 -9.75
C ARG A 44 2.62 1.23 -8.29
N LEU A 45 1.70 0.52 -7.64
CA LEU A 45 1.92 0.00 -6.29
C LEU A 45 3.08 -1.00 -6.25
N MET A 46 3.24 -1.83 -7.28
CA MET A 46 4.40 -2.73 -7.38
C MET A 46 5.73 -1.96 -7.53
N GLU A 47 5.75 -0.87 -8.31
CA GLU A 47 6.93 0.00 -8.41
C GLU A 47 7.26 0.67 -7.07
N ALA A 48 6.23 1.15 -6.36
CA ALA A 48 6.38 1.67 -5.01
C ALA A 48 6.89 0.59 -4.04
N ALA A 49 6.37 -0.63 -4.10
CA ALA A 49 6.82 -1.75 -3.27
C ALA A 49 8.30 -2.11 -3.52
N ARG A 50 8.76 -2.09 -4.77
CA ARG A 50 10.20 -2.26 -5.10
C ARG A 50 11.05 -1.15 -4.50
N THR A 51 10.53 0.07 -4.46
CA THR A 51 11.22 1.21 -3.84
C THR A 51 11.23 1.08 -2.32
N LEU A 52 10.12 0.65 -1.71
CA LEU A 52 10.02 0.36 -0.28
C LEU A 52 11.00 -0.73 0.15
N ALA A 53 11.22 -1.76 -0.67
CA ALA A 53 12.25 -2.77 -0.38
C ALA A 53 13.65 -2.13 -0.24
N LYS A 54 14.02 -1.19 -1.13
CA LYS A 54 15.29 -0.45 -1.01
C LYS A 54 15.35 0.43 0.24
N ILE A 55 14.22 0.99 0.66
CA ILE A 55 14.13 1.78 1.89
C ILE A 55 14.31 0.88 3.12
N LEU A 56 13.71 -0.32 3.08
CA LEU A 56 13.86 -1.33 4.12
C LEU A 56 15.32 -1.79 4.24
N ASP A 57 16.00 -2.04 3.11
CA ASP A 57 17.42 -2.39 3.08
C ASP A 57 18.32 -1.30 3.71
N LYS A 58 17.85 -0.05 3.71
CA LYS A 58 18.53 1.11 4.34
C LYS A 58 18.18 1.28 5.82
N GLY A 59 17.30 0.43 6.39
CA GLY A 59 16.80 0.55 7.76
C GLY A 59 15.66 1.58 7.92
N GLY A 60 15.15 2.12 6.83
CA GLY A 60 14.26 3.28 6.79
C GLY A 60 14.97 4.54 6.31
N LEU A 61 14.20 5.57 5.96
CA LEU A 61 14.71 6.87 5.50
C LEU A 61 14.07 8.00 6.29
N VAL A 62 14.86 9.02 6.59
CA VAL A 62 14.41 10.30 7.15
C VAL A 62 14.68 11.39 6.12
N VAL A 63 13.73 12.30 5.97
CA VAL A 63 13.88 13.55 5.21
C VAL A 63 13.60 14.70 6.18
N VAL A 64 14.54 15.64 6.28
CA VAL A 64 14.39 16.86 7.06
C VAL A 64 13.99 17.98 6.10
N ALA A 65 12.90 18.70 6.40
CA ALA A 65 12.40 19.80 5.59
C ALA A 65 12.08 21.02 6.46
N SER A 66 12.11 22.21 5.87
CA SER A 66 11.69 23.47 6.48
C SER A 66 10.97 24.32 5.44
N GLY A 67 9.71 24.68 5.73
CA GLY A 67 8.84 25.30 4.73
C GLY A 67 8.69 24.43 3.49
N GLU A 68 9.03 24.97 2.32
CA GLU A 68 9.00 24.27 1.03
C GLU A 68 10.33 23.59 0.66
N ALA A 69 11.38 23.75 1.49
CA ALA A 69 12.72 23.25 1.19
C ALA A 69 13.00 21.89 1.87
N GLN A 70 13.52 20.95 1.10
CA GLN A 70 14.12 19.71 1.61
C GLN A 70 15.59 19.98 1.97
N LEU A 71 15.93 19.85 3.25
CA LEU A 71 17.26 20.21 3.77
C LEU A 71 18.25 19.06 3.65
N THR A 72 17.88 17.86 4.11
CA THR A 72 18.76 16.68 4.07
C THR A 72 17.98 15.37 4.16
N THR A 73 18.64 14.26 3.82
CA THR A 73 18.12 12.90 3.99
C THR A 73 19.19 11.96 4.54
N TYR A 74 18.78 11.03 5.40
CA TYR A 74 19.66 10.02 5.98
C TYR A 74 18.88 8.74 6.33
N ASN A 75 19.59 7.63 6.54
CA ASN A 75 18.99 6.36 6.94
C ASN A 75 18.42 6.46 8.37
N TYR A 76 17.25 5.86 8.62
CA TYR A 76 16.70 5.79 9.96
C TYR A 76 17.48 4.78 10.81
N GLN A 77 18.11 5.24 11.89
CA GLN A 77 18.94 4.40 12.78
C GLN A 77 18.24 4.05 14.11
N GLY A 78 16.93 4.29 14.22
CA GLY A 78 16.18 4.15 15.48
C GLY A 78 16.41 5.33 16.43
N ARG A 79 15.58 5.45 17.47
CA ARG A 79 15.88 6.33 18.61
C ARG A 79 16.87 5.55 19.49
N GLY A 80 18.11 6.03 19.60
CA GLY A 80 19.03 5.55 20.63
C GLY A 80 18.34 5.68 21.99
N HIS A 81 18.27 4.57 22.70
CA HIS A 81 17.67 4.49 24.04
C HIS A 81 18.67 4.98 25.09
#